data_AF-A0A5D3CYZ8-F1
#
_entry.id   AF-A0A5D3CYZ8-F1
#
_cell.length_a   1.000
_cell.length_b   1.000
_cell.length_c   1.000
_cell.angle_alpha   90.00
_cell.angle_beta   90.00
_cell.angle_gamma   90.00
#
_symmetry.space_group_name_H-M   'P 1'
#
loop_
_entity.id
_entity.type
_entity.pdbx_description
1 polymer ?
#
loop_
_entity_poly.entity_id
_entity_poly.type
_entity_poly.pdbx_seq_one_letter_code
_entity_poly.pdbx_strand_id
1 'polypeptide(L)'
;MGLLLIPLFIAIREELVQWNLTRITRFVKSQTVTIHNRFISTPLPTPKTSFFENVFNKPERGEDYTFLQAILSIDMFILYLTMIIGIGSSFTAIDNLAQIGESHGYSTESIDLIISIVSIFNFFGRIFSGFASEILLEKFKFPRPLMLTFTLLISCIGHILVAFPFHHSLYIASVIIGFCLGSQIPLYFAMISEIFGLKHYSLLYNFGQLSCPVGSYVLNVLVAGRFYDEEAKMVGNNSIGFTCKGELCYRNSFAILTGMSLLGAVISLILVKRTNEFYSGDIYKKFREDMDSLKTEVELYTIDTKIESDSVNVGSQSTDTSM
;
A
#
# COMPACT_ATOMS: atom_id res chain seq x y z
N MET A 1 12.12 -3.15 24.94
CA MET A 1 12.60 -1.89 24.33
C MET A 1 13.49 -2.08 23.11
N GLY A 2 14.47 -3.00 23.12
CA GLY A 2 15.35 -3.25 21.95
C GLY A 2 14.62 -3.60 20.64
N LEU A 3 13.66 -4.53 20.66
CA LEU A 3 12.90 -4.95 19.45
C LEU A 3 12.03 -3.84 18.82
N LEU A 4 11.62 -2.84 19.60
CA LEU A 4 10.78 -1.73 19.13
C LEU A 4 11.57 -0.65 18.37
N LEU A 5 12.88 -0.54 18.63
CA LEU A 5 13.75 0.46 18.02
C LEU A 5 14.47 -0.06 16.77
N ILE A 6 14.48 -1.36 16.53
CA ILE A 6 15.13 -1.96 15.35
C ILE A 6 14.53 -1.45 14.03
N PRO A 7 13.19 -1.41 13.83
CA PRO A 7 12.62 -0.86 12.60
C PRO A 7 12.93 0.62 12.40
N LEU A 8 12.94 1.39 13.50
CA LEU A 8 13.28 2.81 13.48
C LEU A 8 14.75 3.03 13.10
N PHE A 9 15.65 2.23 13.66
CA PHE A 9 17.08 2.27 13.32
C PHE A 9 17.33 1.89 11.86
N ILE A 10 16.67 0.84 11.36
CA ILE A 10 16.76 0.44 9.95
C ILE A 10 16.26 1.57 9.05
N ALA A 11 15.10 2.16 9.35
CA ALA A 11 14.54 3.26 8.59
C ALA A 11 15.45 4.50 8.59
N ILE A 12 16.00 4.89 9.75
CA ILE A 12 16.94 6.02 9.87
C ILE A 12 18.22 5.74 9.06
N ARG A 13 18.74 4.51 9.11
CA ARG A 13 19.94 4.13 8.35
C ARG A 13 19.67 4.19 6.85
N GLU A 14 18.55 3.65 6.39
CA GLU A 14 18.14 3.66 4.98
C GLU A 14 17.97 5.11 4.47
N GLU A 15 17.30 5.97 5.27
CA GLU A 15 17.13 7.40 4.98
C GLU A 15 18.45 8.17 4.98
N LEU A 16 19.39 7.88 5.89
CA LEU A 16 20.72 8.50 5.88
C LEU A 16 21.52 8.14 4.63
N VAL A 17 21.43 6.89 4.19
CA VAL A 17 22.07 6.41 2.95
C VAL A 17 21.44 7.10 1.74
N GLN A 18 20.11 7.14 1.65
CA GLN A 18 19.38 7.84 0.59
C GLN A 18 19.65 9.35 0.58
N TRP A 19 19.71 9.99 1.75
CA TRP A 19 19.98 11.42 1.87
C TRP A 19 21.40 11.76 1.41
N ASN A 20 22.39 10.94 1.75
CA ASN A 20 23.76 11.10 1.27
C ASN A 20 23.84 10.95 -0.26
N LEU A 21 23.18 9.93 -0.83
CA LEU A 21 23.09 9.74 -2.29
C LEU A 21 22.42 10.94 -2.96
N THR A 22 21.28 11.39 -2.43
CA THR A 22 20.52 12.53 -2.97
C THR A 22 21.29 13.85 -2.86
N ARG A 23 22.09 14.03 -1.79
CA ARG A 23 22.93 15.24 -1.61
C ARG A 23 24.02 15.31 -2.66
N ILE A 24 24.65 14.17 -2.97
CA ILE A 24 25.63 14.05 -4.05
C ILE A 24 24.97 14.39 -5.39
N THR A 25 23.81 13.80 -5.68
CA THR A 25 23.06 14.07 -6.92
C THR A 25 22.63 15.53 -7.08
N ARG A 26 22.11 16.16 -6.02
CA ARG A 26 21.68 17.58 -6.05
C ARG A 26 22.85 18.54 -6.25
N PHE A 27 23.99 18.24 -5.63
CA PHE A 27 25.21 19.04 -5.80
C PHE A 27 25.66 19.03 -7.27
N VAL A 28 25.66 17.85 -7.90
CA VAL A 28 25.98 17.70 -9.32
C VAL A 28 24.96 18.42 -10.20
N LYS A 29 23.65 18.24 -9.98
CA LYS A 29 22.58 18.88 -10.77
C LYS A 29 22.60 20.41 -10.70
N SER A 30 22.96 20.98 -9.54
CA SER A 30 23.08 22.43 -9.36
C SER A 30 24.28 23.01 -10.12
N GLN A 31 25.35 22.23 -10.31
CA GLN A 31 26.50 22.64 -11.11
C GLN A 31 26.25 22.50 -12.61
N THR A 32 25.57 21.44 -13.07
CA THR A 32 25.18 21.27 -14.50
C THR A 32 24.18 22.34 -14.98
N VAL A 33 23.22 22.76 -14.14
CA VAL A 33 22.28 23.85 -14.48
C VAL A 33 23.00 25.20 -14.67
N THR A 34 24.12 25.40 -13.96
CA THR A 34 24.91 26.64 -14.09
C THR A 34 25.67 26.70 -15.41
N ILE A 35 26.04 25.54 -15.98
CA ILE A 35 26.72 25.43 -17.28
C ILE A 35 25.71 25.43 -18.43
N HIS A 36 24.57 24.75 -18.28
CA HIS A 36 23.54 24.67 -19.34
C HIS A 36 22.80 26.00 -19.56
N ASN A 37 22.69 26.86 -18.53
CA ASN A 37 22.11 28.20 -18.68
C ASN A 37 22.94 29.17 -19.54
N ARG A 38 24.16 28.82 -19.97
CA ARG A 38 24.90 29.59 -20.99
C ARG A 38 24.54 29.22 -22.43
N PHE A 39 23.92 28.07 -22.66
CA PHE A 39 23.61 27.56 -24.00
C PHE A 39 22.27 26.83 -23.98
N ILE A 40 21.14 27.56 -24.02
CA ILE A 40 19.90 27.21 -24.74
C ILE A 40 18.80 28.22 -24.37
N SER A 41 18.14 28.69 -25.42
CA SER A 41 17.05 29.65 -25.46
C SER A 41 15.85 29.24 -24.59
N THR A 42 15.13 30.26 -24.12
CA THR A 42 13.81 30.21 -23.46
C THR A 42 12.91 29.06 -23.94
N PRO A 43 12.37 28.21 -23.03
CA PRO A 43 11.41 27.20 -23.40
C PRO A 43 10.13 27.85 -23.94
N LEU A 44 9.68 27.37 -25.11
CA LEU A 44 8.43 27.75 -25.73
C LEU A 44 7.25 27.45 -24.77
N PRO A 45 6.21 28.29 -24.68
CA PRO A 45 5.09 28.03 -23.77
C PRO A 45 4.35 26.77 -24.24
N THR A 46 4.33 25.73 -23.41
CA THR A 46 3.43 24.60 -23.63
C THR A 46 1.98 25.09 -23.60
N PRO A 47 1.15 24.79 -24.61
CA PRO A 47 -0.22 25.26 -24.67
C PRO A 47 -0.99 24.77 -23.45
N LYS A 48 -1.62 25.68 -22.72
CA LYS A 48 -2.55 25.37 -21.64
C LYS A 48 -3.78 24.68 -22.22
N THR A 49 -3.73 23.36 -22.35
CA THR A 49 -4.89 22.56 -22.70
C THR A 49 -5.86 22.52 -21.52
N SER A 50 -7.16 22.57 -21.84
CA SER A 50 -8.25 22.67 -20.88
C SER A 50 -8.19 21.54 -19.85
N PHE A 51 -8.38 21.87 -18.57
CA PHE A 51 -8.31 20.96 -17.42
C PHE A 51 -9.15 19.66 -17.60
N PHE A 52 -10.22 19.72 -18.40
CA PHE A 52 -11.12 18.60 -18.65
C PHE A 52 -10.77 17.78 -19.90
N GLU A 53 -10.04 18.33 -20.86
CA GLU A 53 -9.71 17.67 -22.13
C GLU A 53 -8.66 16.56 -21.94
N ASN A 54 -7.80 16.70 -20.93
CA ASN A 54 -6.82 15.69 -20.56
C ASN A 54 -7.40 14.55 -19.69
N VAL A 55 -8.62 14.66 -19.15
CA VAL A 55 -9.16 13.67 -18.21
C VAL A 55 -9.39 12.30 -18.86
N PHE A 56 -9.73 12.26 -20.16
CA PHE A 56 -10.00 11.02 -20.89
C PHE A 56 -8.77 10.44 -21.60
N ASN A 57 -7.68 11.19 -21.68
CA ASN A 57 -6.39 10.69 -22.18
C ASN A 57 -5.63 10.03 -21.03
N LYS A 58 -5.89 8.73 -20.82
CA LYS A 58 -5.28 7.95 -19.76
C LYS A 58 -3.78 7.69 -20.04
N PRO A 59 -2.85 8.06 -19.15
CA PRO A 59 -1.44 7.68 -19.27
C PRO A 59 -1.25 6.16 -19.23
N GLU A 60 -0.10 5.67 -19.68
CA GLU A 60 0.29 4.28 -19.45
C GLU A 60 0.42 4.01 -17.93
N ARG A 61 0.22 2.77 -17.51
CA ARG A 61 0.36 2.40 -16.09
C ARG A 61 1.82 2.57 -15.67
N GLY A 62 2.06 3.16 -14.50
CA GLY A 62 3.40 3.52 -14.04
C GLY A 62 3.85 4.93 -14.42
N GLU A 63 3.15 5.60 -15.34
CA GLU A 63 3.33 7.04 -15.56
C GLU A 63 2.57 7.86 -14.52
N ASP A 64 2.91 9.15 -14.41
CA ASP A 64 2.26 10.05 -13.47
C ASP A 64 0.85 10.45 -13.94
N TYR A 65 -0.16 9.97 -13.23
CA TYR A 65 -1.55 10.36 -13.46
C TYR A 65 -1.81 11.71 -12.81
N THR A 66 -2.61 12.54 -13.47
CA THR A 66 -3.28 13.64 -12.76
C THR A 66 -4.30 13.07 -11.77
N PHE A 67 -4.61 13.84 -10.72
CA PHE A 67 -5.56 13.41 -9.70
C PHE A 67 -6.92 12.95 -10.28
N LEU A 68 -7.51 13.74 -11.19
CA LEU A 68 -8.80 13.41 -11.79
C LEU A 68 -8.75 12.18 -12.70
N GLN A 69 -7.69 12.04 -13.50
CA GLN A 69 -7.51 10.85 -14.35
C GLN A 69 -7.45 9.57 -13.51
N ALA A 70 -6.74 9.60 -12.38
CA ALA A 70 -6.59 8.43 -11.52
C ALA A 70 -7.91 8.05 -10.83
N ILE A 71 -8.62 8.98 -10.19
CA ILE A 71 -9.87 8.66 -9.48
C ILE A 71 -11.00 8.20 -10.42
N LEU A 72 -11.00 8.68 -11.67
CA LEU A 72 -11.97 8.26 -12.68
C LEU A 72 -11.51 7.02 -13.47
N SER A 73 -10.32 6.48 -13.16
CA SER A 73 -9.82 5.28 -13.82
C SER A 73 -10.54 4.03 -13.33
N ILE A 74 -10.76 3.09 -14.25
CA ILE A 74 -11.33 1.77 -13.94
C ILE A 74 -10.43 1.02 -12.94
N ASP A 75 -9.11 1.17 -13.05
CA ASP A 75 -8.17 0.45 -12.18
C ASP A 75 -8.28 0.95 -10.73
N MET A 76 -8.46 2.27 -10.53
CA MET A 76 -8.68 2.86 -9.19
C MET A 76 -10.03 2.44 -8.64
N PHE A 77 -11.09 2.44 -9.46
CA PHE A 77 -12.42 2.01 -9.03
C PHE A 77 -12.43 0.55 -8.55
N ILE A 78 -11.83 -0.37 -9.32
CA ILE A 78 -11.74 -1.79 -8.95
C ILE A 78 -10.91 -1.97 -7.68
N LEU A 79 -9.76 -1.29 -7.58
CA LEU A 79 -8.92 -1.33 -6.39
C LEU A 79 -9.67 -0.80 -5.17
N TYR A 80 -10.30 0.37 -5.27
CA TYR A 80 -11.08 1.00 -4.21
C TYR A 80 -12.23 0.10 -3.72
N LEU A 81 -12.98 -0.51 -4.64
CA LEU A 81 -14.05 -1.46 -4.31
C LEU A 81 -13.51 -2.72 -3.60
N THR A 82 -12.38 -3.24 -4.08
CA THR A 82 -11.70 -4.38 -3.43
C THR A 82 -11.28 -4.03 -2.00
N MET A 83 -10.75 -2.81 -1.77
CA MET A 83 -10.31 -2.36 -0.46
C MET A 83 -11.48 -2.05 0.49
N ILE A 84 -12.59 -1.49 0.01
CA ILE A 84 -13.83 -1.34 0.79
C ILE A 84 -14.25 -2.69 1.37
N ILE A 85 -14.25 -3.72 0.53
CA ILE A 85 -14.65 -5.07 0.94
C ILE A 85 -13.61 -5.67 1.89
N GLY A 86 -12.34 -5.67 1.52
CA GLY A 86 -11.27 -6.34 2.25
C GLY A 86 -10.96 -5.71 3.62
N ILE A 87 -10.75 -4.39 3.65
CA ILE A 87 -10.50 -3.69 4.92
C ILE A 87 -11.80 -3.59 5.71
N GLY A 88 -12.92 -3.31 5.06
CA GLY A 88 -14.22 -3.21 5.74
C GLY A 88 -14.61 -4.50 6.45
N SER A 89 -14.41 -5.67 5.84
CA SER A 89 -14.67 -6.96 6.49
C SER A 89 -13.75 -7.18 7.70
N SER A 90 -12.47 -6.83 7.56
CA SER A 90 -11.50 -6.98 8.64
C SER A 90 -11.78 -6.04 9.82
N PHE A 91 -12.13 -4.77 9.54
CA PHE A 91 -12.54 -3.82 10.57
C PHE A 91 -13.83 -4.22 11.25
N THR A 92 -14.82 -4.69 10.50
CA THR A 92 -16.05 -5.23 11.09
C THR A 92 -15.75 -6.32 12.11
N ALA A 93 -14.79 -7.22 11.81
CA ALA A 93 -14.41 -8.27 12.75
C ALA A 93 -13.69 -7.73 13.99
N ILE A 94 -12.80 -6.76 13.82
CA ILE A 94 -12.01 -6.17 14.92
C ILE A 94 -12.86 -5.28 15.81
N ASP A 95 -13.71 -4.44 15.22
CA ASP A 95 -14.59 -3.50 15.92
C ASP A 95 -15.60 -4.23 16.83
N ASN A 96 -15.97 -5.45 16.47
CA ASN A 96 -16.91 -6.28 17.23
C ASN A 96 -16.22 -7.41 18.02
N LEU A 97 -14.89 -7.46 18.05
CA LEU A 97 -14.15 -8.61 18.57
C LEU A 97 -14.45 -8.91 20.05
N ALA A 98 -14.62 -7.86 20.86
CA ALA A 98 -15.00 -8.00 22.26
C ALA A 98 -16.39 -8.65 22.40
N GLN A 99 -17.39 -8.15 21.67
CA GLN A 99 -18.75 -8.69 21.70
C GLN A 99 -18.82 -10.12 21.16
N ILE A 100 -18.03 -10.43 20.12
CA ILE A 100 -17.88 -11.79 19.59
C ILE A 100 -17.32 -12.71 20.68
N GLY A 101 -16.23 -12.31 21.34
CA GLY A 101 -15.62 -13.08 22.42
C GLY A 101 -16.57 -13.31 23.59
N GLU A 102 -17.31 -12.29 24.02
CA GLU A 102 -18.33 -12.41 25.06
C GLU A 102 -19.45 -13.38 24.65
N SER A 103 -19.93 -13.30 23.40
CA SER A 103 -20.99 -14.18 22.89
C SER A 103 -20.56 -15.65 22.84
N HIS A 104 -19.27 -15.92 22.61
CA HIS A 104 -18.67 -17.26 22.61
C HIS A 104 -18.27 -17.75 24.01
N GLY A 105 -18.48 -16.94 25.06
CA GLY A 105 -18.22 -17.31 26.45
C GLY A 105 -16.75 -17.17 26.90
N TYR A 106 -15.94 -16.39 26.18
CA TYR A 106 -14.58 -16.06 26.62
C TYR A 106 -14.59 -15.13 27.84
N SER A 107 -13.62 -15.30 28.74
CA SER A 107 -13.39 -14.35 29.84
C SER A 107 -12.87 -13.01 29.31
N THR A 108 -13.06 -11.93 30.06
CA THR A 108 -12.51 -10.60 29.72
C THR A 108 -10.99 -10.65 29.49
N GLU A 109 -10.25 -11.37 30.35
CA GLU A 109 -8.81 -11.58 30.18
C GLU A 109 -8.47 -12.25 28.84
N SER A 110 -9.25 -13.26 28.44
CA SER A 110 -9.04 -13.95 27.16
C SER A 110 -9.33 -13.03 25.97
N ILE A 111 -10.34 -12.17 26.07
CA ILE A 111 -10.70 -11.18 25.07
C ILE A 111 -9.58 -10.13 24.90
N ASP A 112 -9.03 -9.63 26.01
CA ASP A 112 -7.92 -8.68 25.97
C ASP A 112 -6.67 -9.29 25.31
N LEU A 113 -6.38 -10.57 25.59
CA LEU A 113 -5.33 -11.32 24.91
C LEU A 113 -5.61 -11.47 23.41
N ILE A 114 -6.85 -11.77 23.04
CA ILE A 114 -7.29 -11.88 21.64
C ILE A 114 -7.09 -10.55 20.89
N ILE A 115 -7.50 -9.42 21.47
CA ILE A 115 -7.29 -8.08 20.89
C ILE A 115 -5.79 -7.77 20.74
N SER A 116 -4.99 -8.16 21.73
CA SER A 116 -3.53 -8.02 21.68
C SER A 116 -2.92 -8.86 20.55
N ILE A 117 -3.38 -10.09 20.35
CA ILE A 117 -2.95 -10.98 19.25
C ILE A 117 -3.26 -10.36 17.89
N VAL A 118 -4.46 -9.81 17.69
CA VAL A 118 -4.81 -9.10 16.44
C VAL A 118 -3.80 -7.99 16.16
N SER A 119 -3.46 -7.19 17.16
CA SER A 119 -2.52 -6.07 17.02
C SER A 119 -1.10 -6.55 16.64
N ILE A 120 -0.62 -7.61 17.29
CA ILE A 120 0.69 -8.22 16.99
C ILE A 120 0.73 -8.75 15.55
N PHE A 121 -0.27 -9.51 15.15
CA PHE A 121 -0.30 -10.09 13.80
C PHE A 121 -0.61 -9.05 12.72
N ASN A 122 -1.30 -7.95 13.04
CA ASN A 122 -1.41 -6.80 12.15
C ASN A 122 -0.04 -6.20 11.83
N PHE A 123 0.80 -6.00 12.85
CA PHE A 123 2.17 -5.56 12.66
C PHE A 123 2.95 -6.53 11.79
N PHE A 124 2.92 -7.83 12.08
CA PHE A 124 3.63 -8.83 11.28
C PHE A 124 3.12 -8.92 9.83
N GLY A 125 1.81 -8.80 9.60
CA GLY A 125 1.24 -8.75 8.26
C GLY A 125 1.77 -7.58 7.44
N ARG A 126 1.94 -6.41 8.07
CA ARG A 126 2.52 -5.23 7.40
C ARG A 126 3.97 -5.47 6.99
N ILE A 127 4.78 -5.97 7.92
CA ILE A 127 6.20 -6.25 7.67
C ILE A 127 6.34 -7.33 6.60
N PHE A 128 5.63 -8.45 6.76
CA PHE A 128 5.69 -9.58 5.84
C PHE A 128 5.27 -9.19 4.43
N SER A 129 4.10 -8.58 4.26
CA SER A 129 3.59 -8.21 2.93
C SER A 129 4.46 -7.15 2.25
N GLY A 130 5.02 -6.20 3.00
CA GLY A 130 5.97 -5.22 2.48
C GLY A 130 7.17 -5.90 1.82
N PHE A 131 7.90 -6.73 2.56
CA PHE A 131 9.06 -7.43 2.00
C PHE A 131 8.70 -8.49 0.96
N ALA A 132 7.68 -9.31 1.23
CA ALA A 132 7.26 -10.37 0.34
C ALA A 132 6.83 -9.81 -1.02
N SER A 133 6.18 -8.65 -1.04
CA SER A 133 5.69 -8.07 -2.29
C SER A 133 6.82 -7.53 -3.18
N GLU A 134 7.86 -6.94 -2.60
CA GLU A 134 9.07 -6.60 -3.36
C GLU A 134 9.77 -7.85 -3.91
N ILE A 135 10.02 -8.85 -3.06
CA ILE A 135 10.75 -10.07 -3.45
C ILE A 135 10.00 -10.84 -4.54
N LEU A 136 8.69 -10.99 -4.38
CA LEU A 136 7.85 -11.73 -5.33
C LEU A 136 7.73 -10.97 -6.65
N LEU A 137 7.64 -9.64 -6.60
CA LEU A 137 7.60 -8.83 -7.81
C LEU A 137 8.93 -8.86 -8.56
N GLU A 138 10.06 -8.68 -7.86
CA GLU A 138 11.39 -8.62 -8.48
C GLU A 138 11.81 -9.97 -9.07
N LYS A 139 11.67 -11.06 -8.30
CA LYS A 139 12.17 -12.38 -8.71
C LYS A 139 11.21 -13.17 -9.58
N PHE A 140 9.90 -13.03 -9.35
CA PHE A 140 8.89 -13.88 -9.97
C PHE A 140 7.88 -13.10 -10.81
N LYS A 141 8.03 -11.78 -10.95
CA LYS A 141 7.06 -10.90 -11.64
C LYS A 141 5.63 -11.11 -11.15
N PHE A 142 5.50 -11.45 -9.86
CA PHE A 142 4.25 -11.81 -9.25
C PHE A 142 3.41 -10.54 -9.01
N PRO A 143 2.20 -10.42 -9.59
CA PRO A 143 1.41 -9.19 -9.46
C PRO A 143 0.98 -8.93 -8.00
N ARG A 144 1.18 -7.71 -7.50
CA ARG A 144 0.69 -7.33 -6.16
C ARG A 144 -0.83 -7.47 -5.99
N PRO A 145 -1.69 -7.18 -7.00
CA PRO A 145 -3.11 -7.50 -6.92
C PRO A 145 -3.40 -8.99 -6.68
N LEU A 146 -2.52 -9.89 -7.14
CA LEU A 146 -2.68 -11.33 -6.91
C LEU A 146 -2.33 -11.68 -5.45
N MET A 147 -1.33 -11.02 -4.86
CA MET A 147 -1.07 -11.15 -3.42
C MET A 147 -2.25 -10.66 -2.58
N LEU A 148 -2.90 -9.58 -3.00
CA LEU A 148 -4.12 -9.10 -2.37
C LEU A 148 -5.25 -10.15 -2.48
N THR A 149 -5.42 -10.77 -3.64
CA THR A 149 -6.38 -11.86 -3.84
C THR A 149 -6.14 -12.99 -2.82
N PHE A 150 -4.90 -13.47 -2.69
CA PHE A 150 -4.56 -14.51 -1.72
C PHE A 150 -4.82 -14.05 -0.27
N THR A 151 -4.51 -12.80 0.05
CA THR A 151 -4.80 -12.21 1.36
C THR A 151 -6.31 -12.25 1.67
N LEU A 152 -7.18 -11.94 0.69
CA LEU A 152 -8.63 -12.00 0.85
C LEU A 152 -9.16 -13.44 0.97
N LEU A 153 -8.57 -14.38 0.24
CA LEU A 153 -8.93 -15.79 0.37
C LEU A 153 -8.53 -16.35 1.75
N ILE A 154 -7.36 -15.97 2.27
CA ILE A 154 -6.93 -16.35 3.62
C ILE A 154 -7.83 -15.69 4.68
N SER A 155 -8.25 -14.43 4.49
CA SER A 155 -9.16 -13.78 5.44
C SER A 155 -10.52 -14.49 5.52
N CYS A 156 -10.98 -15.14 4.45
CA CYS A 156 -12.20 -15.97 4.48
C CYS A 156 -12.09 -17.10 5.52
N ILE A 157 -10.91 -17.71 5.67
CA ILE A 157 -10.67 -18.74 6.70
C ILE A 157 -10.88 -18.13 8.08
N GLY A 158 -10.33 -16.94 8.32
CA GLY A 158 -10.53 -16.20 9.57
C GLY A 158 -12.01 -15.93 9.85
N HIS A 159 -12.76 -15.45 8.86
CA HIS A 159 -14.20 -15.19 9.02
C HIS A 159 -15.02 -16.46 9.26
N ILE A 160 -14.70 -17.56 8.58
CA ILE A 160 -15.36 -18.87 8.80
C ILE A 160 -15.10 -19.37 10.23
N LEU A 161 -13.89 -19.21 10.75
CA LEU A 161 -13.55 -19.62 12.13
C LEU A 161 -14.31 -18.82 13.20
N VAL A 162 -14.71 -17.59 12.89
CA VAL A 162 -15.60 -16.80 13.74
C VAL A 162 -17.05 -17.26 13.57
N ALA A 163 -17.51 -17.52 12.35
CA ALA A 163 -18.88 -17.95 12.08
C ALA A 163 -19.21 -19.35 12.65
N PHE A 164 -18.22 -20.24 12.68
CA PHE A 164 -18.34 -21.62 13.13
C PHE A 164 -17.30 -21.89 14.22
N PRO A 165 -17.52 -21.37 15.43
CA PRO A 165 -16.52 -21.46 16.48
C PRO A 165 -16.35 -22.90 16.98
N PHE A 166 -15.13 -23.23 17.37
CA PHE A 166 -14.79 -24.41 18.16
C PHE A 166 -13.80 -23.97 19.25
N HIS A 167 -13.39 -24.89 20.12
CA HIS A 167 -12.51 -24.53 21.24
C HIS A 167 -11.24 -23.82 20.75
N HIS A 168 -11.03 -22.59 21.23
CA HIS A 168 -9.93 -21.71 20.85
C HIS A 168 -9.90 -21.23 19.38
N SER A 169 -10.96 -21.44 18.59
CA SER A 169 -10.99 -20.99 17.18
C SER A 169 -10.83 -19.47 17.05
N LEU A 170 -11.34 -18.69 18.01
CA LEU A 170 -11.25 -17.23 17.98
C LEU A 170 -9.80 -16.73 18.08
N TYR A 171 -8.92 -17.42 18.81
CA TYR A 171 -7.49 -17.11 18.83
C TYR A 171 -6.86 -17.29 17.44
N ILE A 172 -7.19 -18.39 16.75
CA ILE A 172 -6.70 -18.67 15.40
C ILE A 172 -7.27 -17.65 14.40
N ALA A 173 -8.56 -17.33 14.51
CA ALA A 173 -9.20 -16.32 13.70
C ALA A 173 -8.53 -14.94 13.85
N SER A 174 -8.20 -14.54 15.09
CA SER A 174 -7.52 -13.28 15.37
C SER A 174 -6.12 -13.18 14.77
N VAL A 175 -5.36 -14.27 14.78
CA VAL A 175 -4.06 -14.35 14.07
C VAL A 175 -4.26 -14.09 12.58
N ILE A 176 -5.20 -14.81 11.96
CA ILE A 176 -5.44 -14.76 10.52
C ILE A 176 -5.97 -13.38 10.10
N ILE A 177 -7.02 -12.88 10.77
CA ILE A 177 -7.66 -11.59 10.45
C ILE A 177 -6.68 -10.45 10.68
N GLY A 178 -5.95 -10.45 11.80
CA GLY A 178 -4.92 -9.47 12.10
C GLY A 178 -3.86 -9.41 11.01
N PHE A 179 -3.29 -10.56 10.64
CA PHE A 179 -2.30 -10.68 9.58
C PHE A 179 -2.82 -10.23 8.20
N CYS A 180 -4.04 -10.62 7.84
CA CYS A 180 -4.63 -10.24 6.56
C CYS A 180 -4.87 -8.74 6.45
N LEU A 181 -5.43 -8.11 7.48
CA LEU A 181 -5.58 -6.66 7.53
C LEU A 181 -4.22 -5.95 7.47
N GLY A 182 -3.24 -6.47 8.21
CA GLY A 182 -1.88 -5.96 8.17
C GLY A 182 -1.28 -6.02 6.77
N SER A 183 -1.56 -7.09 6.03
CA SER A 183 -1.05 -7.33 4.69
C SER A 183 -1.70 -6.47 3.60
N GLN A 184 -2.98 -6.15 3.77
CA GLN A 184 -3.75 -5.34 2.81
C GLN A 184 -3.18 -3.92 2.65
N ILE A 185 -2.74 -3.28 3.73
CA ILE A 185 -2.34 -1.87 3.73
C ILE A 185 -1.06 -1.61 2.92
N PRO A 186 0.07 -2.33 3.10
CA PRO A 186 1.27 -2.16 2.27
C PRO A 186 1.04 -2.48 0.81
N LEU A 187 0.26 -3.54 0.52
CA LEU A 187 -0.11 -3.86 -0.86
C LEU A 187 -0.90 -2.72 -1.49
N TYR A 188 -1.78 -2.07 -0.73
CA TYR A 188 -2.55 -0.93 -1.22
C TYR A 188 -1.67 0.27 -1.54
N PHE A 189 -0.75 0.63 -0.64
CA PHE A 189 0.24 1.69 -0.89
C PHE A 189 1.01 1.45 -2.18
N ALA A 190 1.59 0.25 -2.30
CA ALA A 190 2.42 -0.11 -3.45
C ALA A 190 1.63 -0.05 -4.76
N MET A 191 0.41 -0.62 -4.80
CA MET A 191 -0.40 -0.60 -6.02
C MET A 191 -0.80 0.82 -6.44
N ILE A 192 -1.13 1.72 -5.50
CA ILE A 192 -1.45 3.12 -5.86
C ILE A 192 -0.22 3.79 -6.48
N SER A 193 0.95 3.69 -5.84
CA SER A 193 2.17 4.33 -6.34
C SER A 193 2.64 3.74 -7.68
N GLU A 194 2.49 2.42 -7.86
CA GLU A 194 2.94 1.73 -9.07
C GLU A 194 2.00 1.97 -10.26
N ILE A 195 0.69 2.01 -10.05
CA ILE A 195 -0.27 2.13 -11.15
C ILE A 195 -0.41 3.60 -11.59
N PHE A 196 -0.42 4.53 -10.64
CA PHE A 196 -0.77 5.94 -10.88
C PHE A 196 0.39 6.92 -10.76
N GLY A 197 1.59 6.42 -10.44
CA GLY A 197 2.80 7.24 -10.28
C GLY A 197 2.90 7.94 -8.92
N LEU A 198 3.99 8.69 -8.76
CA LEU A 198 4.38 9.28 -7.48
C LEU A 198 4.02 10.76 -7.36
N LYS A 199 3.82 11.46 -8.48
CA LYS A 199 3.60 12.92 -8.50
C LYS A 199 2.44 13.40 -7.63
N HIS A 200 1.32 12.67 -7.62
CA HIS A 200 0.13 12.97 -6.82
C HIS A 200 -0.20 11.86 -5.81
N TYR A 201 0.78 11.02 -5.48
CA TYR A 201 0.60 9.83 -4.65
C TYR A 201 -0.11 10.12 -3.33
N SER A 202 0.33 11.15 -2.59
CA SER A 202 -0.27 11.48 -1.29
C SER A 202 -1.77 11.77 -1.39
N LEU A 203 -2.22 12.44 -2.45
CA LEU A 203 -3.64 12.76 -2.64
C LEU A 203 -4.44 11.51 -3.05
N LEU A 204 -3.87 10.71 -3.96
CA LEU A 204 -4.49 9.45 -4.41
C LEU A 204 -4.61 8.43 -3.29
N TYR A 205 -3.57 8.30 -2.46
CA TYR A 205 -3.60 7.46 -1.28
C TYR A 205 -4.66 7.93 -0.28
N ASN A 206 -4.72 9.23 0.05
CA ASN A 206 -5.71 9.73 1.00
C ASN A 206 -7.15 9.54 0.48
N PHE A 207 -7.39 9.75 -0.82
CA PHE A 207 -8.67 9.40 -1.44
C PHE A 207 -8.94 7.90 -1.33
N GLY A 208 -7.94 7.08 -1.66
CA GLY A 208 -8.02 5.64 -1.52
C GLY A 208 -8.33 5.17 -0.10
N GLN A 209 -7.80 5.87 0.91
CA GLN A 209 -8.00 5.59 2.33
C GLN A 209 -9.44 5.86 2.79
N LEU A 210 -10.24 6.63 2.05
CA LEU A 210 -11.68 6.77 2.28
C LEU A 210 -12.43 5.43 2.18
N SER A 211 -11.84 4.42 1.53
CA SER A 211 -12.36 3.05 1.54
C SER A 211 -12.51 2.48 2.95
N CYS A 212 -11.69 2.90 3.92
CA CYS A 212 -11.74 2.46 5.30
C CYS A 212 -13.03 2.87 6.03
N PRO A 213 -13.35 4.18 6.18
CA PRO A 213 -14.61 4.59 6.80
C PRO A 213 -15.83 4.14 5.99
N VAL A 214 -15.76 4.12 4.66
CA VAL A 214 -16.85 3.61 3.82
C VAL A 214 -17.08 2.12 4.06
N GLY A 215 -16.01 1.31 4.06
CA GLY A 215 -16.07 -0.13 4.29
C GLY A 215 -16.56 -0.47 5.70
N SER A 216 -16.06 0.21 6.73
CA SER A 216 -16.55 0.03 8.10
C SER A 216 -18.02 0.42 8.20
N TYR A 217 -18.46 1.57 7.66
CA TYR A 217 -19.88 1.92 7.71
C TYR A 217 -20.78 0.91 6.98
N VAL A 218 -20.41 0.50 5.77
CA VAL A 218 -21.24 -0.43 4.97
C VAL A 218 -21.24 -1.84 5.59
N LEU A 219 -20.08 -2.40 5.88
CA LEU A 219 -19.99 -3.81 6.33
C LEU A 219 -20.22 -3.98 7.82
N ASN A 220 -19.76 -3.04 8.65
CA ASN A 220 -19.94 -3.11 10.09
C ASN A 220 -21.36 -2.68 10.46
N VAL A 221 -21.73 -1.43 10.14
CA VAL A 221 -23.02 -0.87 10.60
C VAL A 221 -24.20 -1.41 9.79
N LEU A 222 -24.14 -1.35 8.46
CA LEU A 222 -25.31 -1.69 7.64
C LEU A 222 -25.50 -3.20 7.43
N VAL A 223 -24.42 -3.98 7.43
CA VAL A 223 -24.50 -5.44 7.26
C VAL A 223 -24.43 -6.13 8.62
N ALA A 224 -23.27 -6.19 9.26
CA ALA A 224 -23.08 -7.01 10.46
C ALA A 224 -23.99 -6.59 11.62
N GLY A 225 -24.14 -5.29 11.87
CA GLY A 225 -25.02 -4.77 12.92
C GLY A 225 -26.48 -5.16 12.72
N ARG A 226 -27.01 -5.07 11.48
CA ARG A 226 -28.40 -5.46 11.20
C ARG A 226 -28.65 -6.95 11.41
N PHE A 227 -27.77 -7.81 10.90
CA PHE A 227 -27.91 -9.25 11.09
C PHE A 227 -27.74 -9.66 12.55
N TYR A 228 -26.83 -9.01 13.28
CA TYR A 228 -26.68 -9.23 14.71
C TYR A 228 -27.94 -8.81 15.48
N ASP A 229 -28.50 -7.64 15.21
CA ASP A 229 -29.71 -7.14 15.87
C ASP A 229 -30.94 -8.03 15.60
N GLU A 230 -31.04 -8.62 14.40
CA GLU A 230 -32.07 -9.58 14.05
C GLU A 230 -31.95 -10.87 14.88
N GLU A 231 -30.74 -11.44 14.98
CA GLU A 231 -30.49 -12.62 15.80
C GLU A 231 -30.69 -12.33 17.30
N ALA A 232 -30.25 -11.16 17.77
CA ALA A 232 -30.42 -10.74 19.16
C ALA A 232 -31.90 -10.66 19.57
N LYS A 233 -32.80 -10.26 18.67
CA LYS A 233 -34.26 -10.26 18.91
C LYS A 233 -34.85 -11.65 18.97
N MET A 234 -34.30 -12.60 18.20
CA MET A 234 -34.83 -13.96 18.11
C MET A 234 -34.36 -14.83 19.28
N VAL A 235 -33.12 -14.64 19.74
CA VAL A 235 -32.52 -15.40 20.84
C VAL A 235 -32.75 -14.73 22.21
N GLY A 236 -32.84 -13.40 22.24
CA GLY A 236 -33.08 -12.63 23.46
C GLY A 236 -34.55 -12.69 23.90
N ASN A 237 -34.86 -13.62 24.81
CA ASN A 237 -36.21 -13.80 25.36
C ASN A 237 -36.60 -12.61 26.28
N ASN A 238 -37.11 -11.50 25.72
CA ASN A 238 -37.73 -10.37 26.41
C ASN A 238 -37.00 -9.76 27.64
N SER A 239 -35.72 -10.05 27.85
CA SER A 239 -34.94 -9.57 28.99
C SER A 239 -33.98 -8.46 28.57
N ILE A 240 -34.42 -7.20 28.73
CA ILE A 240 -33.70 -5.96 29.10
C ILE A 240 -32.21 -5.82 28.68
N GLY A 241 -31.79 -6.35 27.54
CA GLY A 241 -30.43 -6.16 27.01
C GLY A 241 -30.29 -6.72 25.60
N PHE A 242 -29.75 -5.92 24.69
CA PHE A 242 -29.49 -6.28 23.28
C PHE A 242 -28.27 -7.22 23.11
N THR A 243 -27.87 -7.94 24.17
CA THR A 243 -26.66 -8.75 24.16
C THR A 243 -27.02 -10.20 23.80
N CYS A 244 -26.71 -10.58 22.55
CA CYS A 244 -26.89 -11.93 22.07
C CYS A 244 -25.80 -12.84 22.65
N LYS A 245 -26.18 -14.01 23.18
CA LYS A 245 -25.26 -15.02 23.70
C LYS A 245 -25.35 -16.30 22.89
N GLY A 246 -24.20 -16.90 22.60
CA GLY A 246 -24.07 -18.15 21.85
C GLY A 246 -23.48 -17.97 20.47
N GLU A 247 -23.07 -19.09 19.89
CA GLU A 247 -22.35 -19.19 18.61
C GLU A 247 -23.19 -18.71 17.40
N LEU A 248 -24.52 -18.67 17.55
CA LEU A 248 -25.45 -18.27 16.50
C LEU A 248 -25.44 -16.75 16.24
N CYS A 249 -25.06 -15.94 17.23
CA CYS A 249 -25.19 -14.47 17.20
C CYS A 249 -24.39 -13.81 16.08
N TYR A 250 -23.18 -14.32 15.81
CA TYR A 250 -22.30 -13.79 14.78
C TYR A 250 -22.16 -14.70 13.56
N ARG A 251 -22.79 -15.89 13.57
CA ARG A 251 -22.68 -16.87 12.50
C ARG A 251 -23.13 -16.31 11.15
N ASN A 252 -24.33 -15.73 11.09
CA ASN A 252 -24.88 -15.20 9.85
C ASN A 252 -24.10 -13.97 9.36
N SER A 253 -23.78 -13.05 10.27
CA SER A 253 -22.94 -11.88 9.96
C SER A 253 -21.60 -12.30 9.34
N PHE A 254 -20.88 -13.23 9.97
CA PHE A 254 -19.57 -13.66 9.47
C PHE A 254 -19.63 -14.59 8.25
N ALA A 255 -20.71 -15.33 8.05
CA ALA A 255 -20.97 -16.05 6.80
C ALA A 255 -21.13 -15.06 5.63
N ILE A 256 -21.85 -13.95 5.84
CA ILE A 256 -21.99 -12.90 4.84
C ILE A 256 -20.66 -12.18 4.59
N LEU A 257 -19.91 -11.84 5.65
CA LEU A 257 -18.57 -11.28 5.49
C LEU A 257 -17.63 -12.20 4.71
N THR A 258 -17.72 -13.52 4.92
CA THR A 258 -16.97 -14.50 4.12
C THR A 258 -17.36 -14.40 2.65
N GLY A 259 -18.66 -14.37 2.34
CA GLY A 259 -19.16 -14.17 0.97
C GLY A 259 -18.70 -12.85 0.35
N MET A 260 -18.70 -11.76 1.12
CA MET A 260 -18.19 -10.47 0.70
C MET A 260 -16.69 -10.53 0.42
N SER A 261 -15.87 -11.12 1.30
CA SER A 261 -14.43 -11.28 1.06
C SER A 261 -14.12 -12.14 -0.16
N LEU A 262 -14.89 -13.20 -0.43
CA LEU A 262 -14.79 -13.99 -1.66
C LEU A 262 -15.13 -13.14 -2.90
N LEU A 263 -16.19 -12.33 -2.84
CA LEU A 263 -16.52 -11.38 -3.90
C LEU A 263 -15.37 -10.37 -4.12
N GLY A 264 -14.78 -9.87 -3.04
CA GLY A 264 -13.59 -9.02 -3.09
C GLY A 264 -12.42 -9.70 -3.79
N ALA A 265 -12.17 -10.99 -3.50
CA ALA A 265 -11.14 -11.77 -4.17
C ALA A 265 -11.42 -11.90 -5.68
N VAL A 266 -12.68 -12.13 -6.08
CA VAL A 266 -13.07 -12.18 -7.50
C VAL A 266 -12.86 -10.81 -8.17
N ILE A 267 -13.23 -9.71 -7.53
CA ILE A 267 -13.00 -8.35 -8.05
C ILE A 267 -11.49 -8.07 -8.17
N SER A 268 -10.71 -8.52 -7.20
CA SER A 268 -9.25 -8.43 -7.23
C SER A 268 -8.64 -9.20 -8.40
N LEU A 269 -9.17 -10.37 -8.77
CA LEU A 269 -8.74 -11.10 -9.97
C LEU A 269 -8.99 -10.33 -11.27
N ILE A 270 -10.05 -9.50 -11.32
CA ILE A 270 -10.26 -8.59 -12.46
C ILE A 270 -9.12 -7.56 -12.51
N LEU A 271 -8.70 -7.03 -11.37
CA LEU A 271 -7.54 -6.12 -11.29
C LEU A 271 -6.25 -6.83 -11.73
N VAL A 272 -6.03 -8.07 -11.31
CA VAL A 272 -4.91 -8.91 -11.76
C VAL A 272 -4.90 -9.00 -13.28
N LYS A 273 -6.02 -9.41 -13.89
CA LYS A 273 -6.11 -9.55 -15.36
C LYS A 273 -5.82 -8.24 -16.07
N ARG A 274 -6.31 -7.11 -15.56
CA ARG A 274 -6.13 -5.79 -16.16
C ARG A 274 -4.70 -5.25 -16.03
N THR A 275 -4.00 -5.62 -14.97
CA THR A 275 -2.65 -5.14 -14.67
C THR A 275 -1.58 -6.19 -15.01
N ASN A 276 -1.97 -7.36 -15.53
CA ASN A 276 -1.07 -8.46 -15.82
C ASN A 276 0.05 -8.05 -16.79
N GLU A 277 -0.28 -7.36 -17.88
CA GLU A 277 0.72 -6.89 -18.85
C GLU A 277 1.74 -5.95 -18.19
N PHE A 278 1.25 -5.03 -17.34
CA PHE A 278 2.10 -4.10 -16.58
C PHE A 278 3.03 -4.84 -15.61
N TYR A 279 2.50 -5.77 -14.81
CA TYR A 279 3.28 -6.53 -13.82
C TYR A 279 4.20 -7.59 -14.44
N SER A 280 3.86 -8.10 -15.63
CA SER A 280 4.72 -9.00 -16.40
C SER A 280 5.92 -8.29 -17.03
N GLY A 281 5.79 -6.97 -17.23
CA GLY A 281 6.85 -6.10 -17.72
C GLY A 281 7.94 -5.86 -16.69
N ASP A 282 8.95 -5.10 -17.10
CA ASP A 282 10.01 -4.69 -16.20
C ASP A 282 9.71 -3.32 -15.58
N ILE A 283 8.86 -3.30 -14.54
CA ILE A 283 8.43 -2.08 -13.84
C ILE A 283 9.63 -1.23 -13.37
N TYR A 284 10.73 -1.89 -12.96
CA TYR A 284 11.94 -1.21 -12.51
C TYR A 284 12.89 -0.79 -13.64
N LYS A 285 12.58 -1.10 -14.91
CA LYS A 285 13.44 -0.76 -16.04
C LYS A 285 13.66 0.74 -16.14
N LYS A 286 12.56 1.52 -16.11
CA LYS A 286 12.62 2.98 -16.16
C LYS A 286 13.43 3.55 -14.99
N PHE A 287 13.20 3.06 -13.77
CA PHE A 287 13.97 3.48 -12.60
C PHE A 287 15.46 3.12 -12.72
N ARG A 288 15.81 1.97 -13.31
CA ARG A 288 17.20 1.61 -13.58
C ARG A 288 17.82 2.50 -14.65
N GLU A 289 17.10 2.75 -15.76
CA GLU A 289 17.55 3.64 -16.84
C GLU A 289 17.73 5.08 -16.35
N ASP A 290 16.83 5.58 -15.51
CA ASP A 290 16.96 6.89 -14.86
C ASP A 290 18.17 6.93 -13.91
N MET A 291 18.41 5.85 -13.15
CA MET A 291 19.58 5.76 -12.27
C MET A 291 20.90 5.61 -13.04
N ASP A 292 20.90 4.90 -14.16
CA ASP A 292 22.08 4.66 -14.99
C ASP A 292 22.41 5.89 -15.86
N SER A 293 21.41 6.60 -16.37
CA SER A 293 21.60 7.90 -17.03
C SER A 293 22.14 8.92 -16.04
N LEU A 294 21.60 8.97 -14.82
CA LEU A 294 22.10 9.83 -13.76
C LEU A 294 23.54 9.49 -13.35
N LYS A 295 23.90 8.20 -13.25
CA LYS A 295 25.30 7.79 -13.02
C LYS A 295 26.21 8.23 -14.16
N THR A 296 25.76 8.06 -15.40
CA THR A 296 26.53 8.46 -16.59
C THR A 296 26.76 9.96 -16.60
N GLU A 297 25.74 10.78 -16.30
CA GLU A 297 25.88 12.24 -16.16
C GLU A 297 26.89 12.62 -15.05
N VAL A 298 26.86 11.91 -13.91
CA VAL A 298 27.79 12.13 -12.80
C VAL A 298 29.23 11.74 -13.18
N GLU A 299 29.42 10.61 -13.86
CA GLU A 299 30.73 10.17 -14.34
C GLU A 299 31.32 11.13 -15.37
N LEU A 300 30.51 11.56 -16.36
CA LEU A 300 30.93 12.53 -17.37
C LEU A 300 31.36 13.85 -16.72
N TYR A 301 30.57 14.35 -15.77
CA TYR A 301 30.89 15.56 -15.01
C TYR A 301 32.21 15.44 -14.22
N THR A 302 32.45 14.28 -13.60
CA THR A 302 33.67 14.03 -12.83
C THR A 302 34.92 14.03 -13.73
N ILE A 303 34.79 13.50 -14.95
CA ILE A 303 35.84 13.50 -15.96
C ILE A 303 36.12 14.92 -16.45
N ASP A 304 35.10 15.71 -16.80
CA ASP A 304 35.25 17.09 -17.25
C ASP A 304 35.94 17.95 -16.18
N THR A 305 35.53 17.82 -14.91
CA THR A 305 36.15 18.56 -13.80
C THR A 305 37.63 18.20 -13.62
N LYS A 306 37.98 16.93 -13.85
CA LYS A 306 39.36 16.44 -13.77
C LYS A 306 40.21 17.00 -14.92
N ILE A 307 39.68 17.00 -16.14
CA ILE A 307 40.34 17.59 -17.33
C ILE A 307 40.53 19.10 -17.15
N GLU A 308 39.54 19.81 -16.60
CA GLU A 308 39.64 21.25 -16.30
C GLU A 308 40.71 21.51 -15.22
N SER A 309 40.81 20.68 -14.18
CA SER A 309 41.87 20.79 -13.18
C SER A 309 43.27 20.49 -13.71
N ASP A 310 43.39 19.50 -14.61
CA ASP A 310 44.67 19.11 -15.20
C ASP A 310 45.14 20.16 -16.24
N SER A 311 44.22 20.75 -17.01
CA SER A 311 44.53 21.83 -17.96
C SER A 311 44.92 23.15 -17.30
N VAL A 312 44.32 23.49 -16.14
CA VAL A 312 44.75 24.64 -15.32
C VAL A 312 46.14 24.43 -14.72
N ASN A 313 46.52 23.19 -14.38
CA ASN A 313 47.86 22.86 -13.91
C ASN A 313 48.93 22.80 -15.02
N VAL A 314 48.55 22.49 -16.26
CA VAL A 314 49.47 22.54 -17.41
C VAL A 314 49.69 23.98 -17.90
N GLY A 315 48.67 24.84 -17.83
CA GLY A 315 48.79 26.25 -18.19
C GLY A 315 49.65 27.10 -17.24
N SER A 316 49.89 26.64 -16.01
CA SER A 316 50.76 27.31 -15.04
C SER A 316 52.24 26.90 -15.11
N GLN A 317 52.59 25.93 -15.97
CA GLN A 317 53.99 25.53 -16.21
C GLN A 317 54.60 26.10 -17.51
N SER A 318 53.83 26.81 -18.35
CA SER A 318 54.31 27.33 -19.64
C SER A 318 54.70 28.82 -19.65
N THR A 319 54.76 29.51 -18.51
CA THR A 319 55.08 30.96 -18.43
C THR A 319 56.46 31.32 -17.86
N ASP A 320 57.32 30.35 -17.54
CA ASP A 320 58.67 30.61 -16.99
C ASP A 320 59.81 30.16 -17.93
N THR A 321 59.70 30.39 -19.25
CA THR A 321 60.83 30.16 -20.16
C THR A 321 60.83 31.03 -21.42
N SER A 322 60.93 32.36 -21.26
CA SER A 322 61.57 33.22 -22.28
C SER A 322 61.72 34.68 -21.81
N MET A 323 62.99 35.10 -21.71
CA MET A 323 63.56 36.45 -21.58
C MET A 323 63.49 37.15 -20.21
#